data_AF-A0A1B6M1U9-F1
#
_entry.id   AF-A0A1B6M1U9-F1
#
_cell.length_a   1.000
_cell.length_b   1.000
_cell.length_c   1.000
_cell.angle_alpha   90.00
_cell.angle_beta   90.00
_cell.angle_gamma   90.00
#
_symmetry.space_group_name_H-M   'P 1'
#
loop_
_entity.id
_entity.type
_entity.pdbx_description
1 polymer ?
#
loop_
_entity_poly.entity_id
_entity_poly.type
_entity_poly.pdbx_seq_one_letter_code
_entity_poly.pdbx_strand_id
1 'polypeptide(L)'
;EAADRIGGRINTVEFGGVPIDKGAEFCHGEVDNRVYELVNPHGFLASYQPLIAPDKSLFVDSFGGKYDSYLVQYLIDESYDVMFGEDLKNFNGSVADFFNPRLDELLKSKNVDPQLSKALKYRIPQLECIESAVDSLDDLGAWGASTYTECEGDQMLKWKNGTGGYKILFDIISKKFPNPSEELPVGNKIVLGKQVTRVERREGEVEVTSADGSTYLADHVIVTVSLGVLKKHAADMF
;
A
#
# COMPACT_ATOMS: atom_id res chain seq x y z
N GLU A 1 -9.08 17.92 9.50
CA GLU A 1 -8.46 16.60 9.74
C GLU A 1 -9.13 16.02 10.97
N ALA A 2 -9.71 14.83 10.84
CA ALA A 2 -10.48 14.21 11.92
C ALA A 2 -9.59 13.77 13.07
N ALA A 3 -8.36 13.30 12.77
CA ALA A 3 -7.40 12.90 13.78
C ALA A 3 -6.71 14.11 14.43
N ASP A 4 -5.99 13.84 15.51
CA ASP A 4 -5.10 14.77 16.21
C ASP A 4 -3.73 14.93 15.52
N ARG A 5 -3.57 14.35 14.33
CA ARG A 5 -2.35 14.42 13.50
C ARG A 5 -2.69 14.43 12.02
N ILE A 6 -1.75 14.91 11.21
CA ILE A 6 -1.80 14.78 9.76
C ILE A 6 -1.26 13.42 9.29
N GLY A 7 -1.43 13.15 8.01
CA GLY A 7 -0.77 12.06 7.28
C GLY A 7 -1.61 10.80 7.09
N GLY A 8 -2.69 10.62 7.85
CA GLY A 8 -3.60 9.49 7.66
C GLY A 8 -2.87 8.14 7.70
N ARG A 9 -2.85 7.42 6.57
CA ARG A 9 -2.16 6.12 6.41
C ARG A 9 -0.65 6.21 6.20
N ILE A 10 -0.09 7.42 6.06
CA ILE A 10 1.33 7.68 6.24
C ILE A 10 1.53 7.99 7.73
N ASN A 11 2.27 7.13 8.43
CA ASN A 11 2.45 7.24 9.88
C ASN A 11 3.79 6.67 10.34
N THR A 12 4.82 7.52 10.36
CA THR A 12 6.14 7.20 10.91
C THR A 12 6.20 7.56 12.39
N VAL A 13 6.53 6.60 13.25
CA VAL A 13 6.69 6.80 14.70
C VAL A 13 8.12 6.51 15.13
N GLU A 14 8.57 7.13 16.22
CA GLU A 14 9.83 6.77 16.87
C GLU A 14 9.60 5.56 17.80
N PHE A 15 10.39 4.52 17.64
CA PHE A 15 10.36 3.35 18.51
C PHE A 15 11.78 2.84 18.75
N GLY A 16 12.23 2.79 20.00
CA GLY A 16 13.58 2.33 20.33
C GLY A 16 14.70 3.18 19.73
N GLY A 17 14.45 4.47 19.44
CA GLY A 17 15.42 5.38 18.84
C GLY A 17 15.59 5.26 17.32
N VAL A 18 14.68 4.51 16.66
CA VAL A 18 14.62 4.42 15.20
C VAL A 18 13.22 4.78 14.69
N PRO A 19 13.11 5.41 13.51
CA PRO A 19 11.82 5.64 12.86
C PRO A 19 11.27 4.31 12.32
N ILE A 20 9.99 4.04 12.59
CA ILE A 20 9.25 2.89 12.07
C ILE A 20 7.98 3.41 11.39
N ASP A 21 7.75 2.97 10.14
CA ASP A 21 6.52 3.25 9.41
C ASP A 21 5.44 2.23 9.82
N LYS A 22 4.36 2.71 10.46
CA LYS A 22 3.18 1.88 10.82
C LYS A 22 2.15 1.78 9.69
N GLY A 23 2.45 2.39 8.54
CA GLY A 23 1.56 2.53 7.39
C GLY A 23 2.37 2.39 6.11
N ALA A 24 2.25 3.35 5.18
CA ALA A 24 3.09 3.35 3.99
C ALA A 24 4.59 3.35 4.36
N GLU A 25 5.33 2.37 3.85
CA GLU A 25 6.73 2.12 4.21
C GLU A 25 7.66 2.04 2.98
N PHE A 26 7.13 1.65 1.82
CA PHE A 26 7.90 1.43 0.59
C PHE A 26 7.56 2.45 -0.50
N CYS A 27 8.54 2.78 -1.32
CA CYS A 27 8.35 3.51 -2.58
C CYS A 27 8.41 2.49 -3.72
N HIS A 28 7.27 2.09 -4.25
CA HIS A 28 7.19 1.06 -5.29
C HIS A 28 7.45 1.66 -6.68
N GLY A 29 8.60 1.34 -7.28
CA GLY A 29 8.98 1.79 -8.62
C GLY A 29 9.58 3.20 -8.67
N GLU A 30 10.25 3.46 -9.79
CA GLU A 30 11.06 4.64 -10.06
C GLU A 30 10.52 5.46 -11.24
N VAL A 31 9.93 4.78 -12.23
CA VAL A 31 9.37 5.40 -13.44
C VAL A 31 7.92 5.80 -13.19
N ASP A 32 7.54 7.01 -13.60
CA ASP A 32 6.21 7.61 -13.41
C ASP A 32 5.72 7.61 -11.94
N ASN A 33 6.66 7.53 -10.99
CA ASN A 33 6.37 7.59 -9.56
C ASN A 33 6.70 8.97 -8.98
N ARG A 34 5.66 9.75 -8.69
CA ARG A 34 5.81 11.11 -8.16
C ARG A 34 6.51 11.17 -6.80
N VAL A 35 6.37 10.14 -5.95
CA VAL A 35 7.07 10.07 -4.67
C VAL A 35 8.56 9.90 -4.93
N TYR A 36 8.96 8.94 -5.78
CA TYR A 36 10.35 8.71 -6.16
C TYR A 36 10.99 9.98 -6.73
N GLU A 37 10.34 10.63 -7.70
CA GLU A 37 10.83 11.89 -8.31
C GLU A 37 11.15 12.97 -7.28
N LEU A 38 10.32 13.11 -6.25
CA LEU A 38 10.47 14.14 -5.22
C LEU A 38 11.61 13.83 -4.25
N VAL A 39 11.86 12.55 -3.94
CA VAL A 39 12.78 12.17 -2.85
C VAL A 39 14.13 11.66 -3.32
N ASN A 40 14.20 11.13 -4.55
CA ASN A 40 15.43 10.56 -5.10
C ASN A 40 16.60 11.56 -5.19
N PRO A 41 16.40 12.84 -5.59
CA PRO A 41 17.49 13.83 -5.62
C PRO A 41 18.16 14.07 -4.26
N HIS A 42 17.49 13.70 -3.16
CA HIS A 42 17.98 13.85 -1.79
C HIS A 42 18.63 12.56 -1.27
N GLY A 43 18.64 11.49 -2.06
CA GLY A 43 19.24 10.21 -1.70
C GLY A 43 18.53 9.53 -0.53
N PHE A 44 17.23 9.76 -0.32
CA PHE A 44 16.49 9.25 0.83
C PHE A 44 16.15 7.76 0.77
N LEU A 45 16.18 7.16 -0.41
CA LEU A 45 15.80 5.78 -0.64
C LEU A 45 17.01 4.85 -0.80
N ALA A 46 16.84 3.59 -0.41
CA ALA A 46 17.76 2.49 -0.65
C ALA A 46 16.99 1.25 -1.11
N SER A 47 17.56 0.51 -2.05
CA SER A 47 17.02 -0.77 -2.52
C SER A 47 17.16 -1.84 -1.44
N TYR A 48 16.07 -2.57 -1.17
CA TYR A 48 16.07 -3.78 -0.35
C TYR A 48 16.10 -5.06 -1.20
N GLN A 49 16.09 -4.98 -2.53
CA GLN A 49 16.17 -6.18 -3.40
C GLN A 49 17.33 -7.12 -3.05
N PRO A 50 18.55 -6.63 -2.77
CA PRO A 50 19.66 -7.53 -2.43
C PRO A 50 19.45 -8.32 -1.13
N LEU A 51 18.54 -7.88 -0.26
CA LEU A 51 18.25 -8.52 1.03
C LEU A 51 17.18 -9.61 0.93
N ILE A 52 16.41 -9.65 -0.17
CA ILE A 52 15.39 -10.67 -0.41
C ILE A 52 15.86 -11.76 -1.38
N ALA A 53 17.11 -11.69 -1.85
CA ALA A 53 17.70 -12.71 -2.71
C ALA A 53 17.61 -14.10 -2.07
N PRO A 54 17.49 -15.19 -2.85
CA PRO A 54 17.33 -16.54 -2.30
C PRO A 54 18.42 -16.97 -1.31
N ASP A 55 19.67 -16.52 -1.50
CA ASP A 55 20.79 -16.81 -0.60
C ASP A 55 20.79 -15.95 0.69
N LYS A 56 19.92 -14.94 0.76
CA LYS A 56 19.67 -14.08 1.93
C LYS A 56 18.35 -14.40 2.63
N SER A 57 17.51 -15.23 2.03
CA SER A 57 16.20 -15.62 2.52
C SER A 57 16.21 -17.03 3.10
N LEU A 58 15.41 -17.27 4.14
CA LEU A 58 15.25 -18.59 4.77
C LEU A 58 13.77 -18.96 4.85
N PHE A 59 13.40 -20.07 4.23
CA PHE A 59 12.07 -20.66 4.36
C PHE A 59 12.13 -21.82 5.36
N VAL A 60 11.39 -21.68 6.46
CA VAL A 60 11.32 -22.67 7.53
C VAL A 60 9.89 -23.09 7.83
N ASP A 61 9.69 -24.36 8.12
CA ASP A 61 8.44 -24.85 8.70
C ASP A 61 8.40 -24.61 10.22
N SER A 62 7.24 -24.88 10.82
CA SER A 62 7.01 -24.75 12.26
C SER A 62 7.84 -25.70 13.15
N PHE A 63 8.50 -26.69 12.57
CA PHE A 63 9.41 -27.61 13.26
C PHE A 63 10.89 -27.24 13.06
N GLY A 64 11.17 -26.16 12.33
CA GLY A 64 12.53 -25.71 11.99
C GLY A 64 13.15 -26.43 10.79
N GLY A 65 12.37 -27.24 10.06
CA GLY A 65 12.76 -27.80 8.78
C GLY A 65 12.98 -26.70 7.76
N LYS A 66 14.09 -26.78 7.01
CA LYS A 66 14.47 -25.76 6.02
C LYS A 66 14.12 -26.25 4.61
N TYR A 67 13.56 -25.37 3.81
CA TYR A 67 13.37 -25.58 2.38
C TYR A 67 14.51 -24.95 1.58
N ASP A 68 14.73 -25.45 0.36
CA ASP A 68 15.64 -24.81 -0.59
C ASP A 68 15.05 -23.48 -1.05
N SER A 69 15.68 -22.37 -0.64
CA SER A 69 15.20 -21.01 -0.95
C SER A 69 15.16 -20.72 -2.44
N TYR A 70 16.04 -21.32 -3.26
CA TYR A 70 16.01 -21.12 -4.71
C TYR A 70 14.81 -21.80 -5.33
N LEU A 71 14.50 -23.04 -4.90
CA LEU A 71 13.32 -23.75 -5.37
C LEU A 71 12.03 -23.03 -4.95
N VAL A 72 11.95 -22.59 -3.69
CA VAL A 72 10.76 -21.88 -3.19
C VAL A 72 10.55 -20.57 -3.94
N GLN A 73 11.58 -19.76 -4.11
CA GLN A 73 11.46 -18.50 -4.85
C GLN A 73 11.05 -18.75 -6.30
N TYR A 74 11.68 -19.71 -6.98
CA TYR A 74 11.31 -20.09 -8.35
C TYR A 74 9.83 -20.48 -8.48
N LEU A 75 9.29 -21.25 -7.53
CA LEU A 75 7.89 -21.65 -7.53
C LEU A 75 6.94 -20.48 -7.22
N ILE A 76 7.36 -19.53 -6.40
CA ILE A 76 6.61 -18.29 -6.16
C ILE A 76 6.57 -17.47 -7.44
N ASP A 77 7.72 -17.22 -8.08
CA ASP A 77 7.79 -16.41 -9.30
C ASP A 77 6.92 -17.00 -10.42
N GLU A 78 7.04 -18.30 -10.71
CA GLU A 78 6.19 -18.98 -11.71
C GLU A 78 4.70 -18.95 -11.33
N SER A 79 4.38 -18.91 -10.04
CA SER A 79 2.99 -18.82 -9.61
C SER A 79 2.40 -17.43 -9.84
N TYR A 80 3.21 -16.37 -9.76
CA TYR A 80 2.77 -15.01 -10.08
C TYR A 80 2.50 -14.85 -11.58
N ASP A 81 3.33 -15.46 -12.44
CA ASP A 81 3.07 -15.53 -13.89
C ASP A 81 1.73 -16.21 -14.20
N VAL A 82 1.39 -17.26 -13.43
CA VAL A 82 0.10 -17.95 -13.55
C VAL A 82 -1.04 -17.12 -12.98
N MET A 83 -0.84 -16.44 -11.85
CA MET A 83 -1.86 -15.62 -11.18
C MET A 83 -2.30 -14.45 -12.04
N PHE A 84 -1.35 -13.75 -12.65
CA PHE A 84 -1.56 -12.55 -13.46
C PHE A 84 -1.43 -12.81 -14.97
N GLY A 85 -1.60 -14.07 -15.40
CA GLY A 85 -1.60 -14.44 -16.81
C GLY A 85 -2.70 -13.74 -17.62
N GLU A 86 -2.54 -13.74 -18.95
CA GLU A 86 -3.37 -12.93 -19.87
C GLU A 86 -4.89 -13.16 -19.77
N ASP A 87 -5.30 -14.36 -19.32
CA ASP A 87 -6.70 -14.74 -19.18
C ASP A 87 -7.39 -14.11 -17.95
N LEU A 88 -6.64 -13.64 -16.95
CA LEU A 88 -7.19 -13.07 -15.71
C LEU A 88 -8.15 -11.91 -16.01
N LYS A 89 -7.77 -11.04 -16.95
CA LYS A 89 -8.57 -9.86 -17.34
C LYS A 89 -9.94 -10.20 -17.92
N ASN A 90 -10.11 -11.41 -18.46
CA ASN A 90 -11.37 -11.86 -19.05
C ASN A 90 -12.13 -12.82 -18.12
N PHE A 91 -11.58 -13.12 -16.94
CA PHE A 91 -12.17 -14.07 -16.02
C PHE A 91 -13.27 -13.40 -15.18
N ASN A 92 -14.44 -14.03 -15.15
CA ASN A 92 -15.56 -13.58 -14.33
C ASN A 92 -15.56 -14.33 -12.99
N GLY A 93 -14.98 -13.71 -11.97
CA GLY A 93 -14.89 -14.26 -10.62
C GLY A 93 -13.79 -13.59 -9.82
N SER A 94 -13.43 -14.23 -8.71
CA SER A 94 -12.33 -13.78 -7.87
C SER A 94 -10.97 -14.23 -8.43
N VAL A 95 -9.88 -13.63 -7.93
CA VAL A 95 -8.52 -14.12 -8.19
C VAL A 95 -8.35 -15.53 -7.62
N ALA A 96 -8.96 -15.86 -6.48
CA ALA A 96 -8.93 -17.22 -5.92
C ALA A 96 -9.54 -18.26 -6.89
N ASP A 97 -10.71 -17.98 -7.46
CA ASP A 97 -11.39 -18.85 -8.42
C ASP A 97 -10.53 -19.11 -9.67
N PHE A 98 -9.82 -18.08 -10.12
CA PHE A 98 -8.92 -18.17 -11.27
C PHE A 98 -7.63 -18.94 -10.91
N PHE A 99 -6.99 -18.56 -9.82
CA PHE A 99 -5.61 -18.91 -9.51
C PHE A 99 -5.48 -20.28 -8.84
N ASN A 100 -6.34 -20.62 -7.87
CA ASN A 100 -6.16 -21.82 -7.05
C ASN A 100 -6.10 -23.13 -7.88
N PRO A 101 -6.99 -23.36 -8.88
CA PRO A 101 -6.88 -24.54 -9.73
C PRO A 101 -5.58 -24.58 -10.56
N ARG A 102 -5.10 -23.41 -11.01
CA ARG A 102 -3.89 -23.29 -11.83
C ARG A 102 -2.62 -23.47 -11.00
N LEU A 103 -2.60 -22.98 -9.75
CA LEU A 103 -1.53 -23.25 -8.80
C LEU A 103 -1.43 -24.75 -8.51
N ASP A 104 -2.58 -25.42 -8.34
CA ASP A 104 -2.66 -26.86 -8.16
C ASP A 104 -2.04 -27.64 -9.31
N GLU A 105 -2.32 -27.24 -10.56
CA GLU A 105 -1.74 -27.83 -11.77
C GLU A 105 -0.23 -27.55 -11.89
N LEU A 106 0.20 -26.31 -11.64
CA LEU A 106 1.60 -25.91 -11.64
C LEU A 106 2.42 -26.79 -10.68
N LEU A 107 2.03 -26.87 -9.41
CA LEU A 107 2.76 -27.62 -8.39
C LEU A 107 2.81 -29.13 -8.70
N LYS A 108 1.73 -29.69 -9.27
CA LYS A 108 1.71 -31.09 -9.74
C LYS A 108 2.68 -31.30 -10.90
N SER A 109 2.67 -30.40 -11.90
CA SER A 109 3.53 -30.51 -13.09
C SER A 109 5.02 -30.47 -12.77
N LYS A 110 5.40 -29.73 -11.71
CA LYS A 110 6.78 -29.60 -11.23
C LYS A 110 7.20 -30.72 -10.25
N ASN A 111 6.31 -31.69 -9.97
CA ASN A 111 6.53 -32.77 -9.00
C ASN A 111 6.96 -32.26 -7.61
N VAL A 112 6.35 -31.16 -7.14
CA VAL A 112 6.68 -30.57 -5.84
C VAL A 112 6.31 -31.53 -4.72
N ASP A 113 7.20 -31.68 -3.73
CA ASP A 113 6.94 -32.47 -2.52
C ASP A 113 5.56 -32.15 -1.91
N PRO A 114 4.76 -33.13 -1.46
CA PRO A 114 3.42 -32.89 -0.95
C PRO A 114 3.33 -31.91 0.23
N GLN A 115 4.33 -31.90 1.13
CA GLN A 115 4.34 -30.97 2.26
C GLN A 115 4.63 -29.55 1.79
N LEU A 116 5.64 -29.38 0.93
CA LEU A 116 5.95 -28.08 0.33
C LEU A 116 4.79 -27.57 -0.53
N SER A 117 4.17 -28.44 -1.34
CA SER A 117 3.00 -28.09 -2.17
C SER A 117 1.86 -27.56 -1.30
N LYS A 118 1.53 -28.24 -0.19
CA LYS A 118 0.52 -27.77 0.76
C LYS A 118 0.88 -26.42 1.37
N ALA A 119 2.15 -26.22 1.74
CA ALA A 119 2.62 -24.96 2.30
C ALA A 119 2.51 -23.80 1.30
N LEU A 120 2.89 -24.03 0.04
CA LEU A 120 2.84 -23.03 -1.03
C LEU A 120 1.42 -22.64 -1.41
N LYS A 121 0.48 -23.58 -1.44
CA LYS A 121 -0.97 -23.30 -1.66
C LYS A 121 -1.57 -22.38 -0.61
N TYR A 122 -0.98 -22.34 0.59
CA TYR A 122 -1.38 -21.39 1.63
C TYR A 122 -0.57 -20.10 1.55
N ARG A 123 0.75 -20.20 1.39
CA ARG A 123 1.65 -19.04 1.48
C ARG A 123 1.55 -18.10 0.28
N ILE A 124 1.43 -18.62 -0.94
CA ILE A 124 1.40 -17.78 -2.14
C ILE A 124 0.17 -16.87 -2.16
N PRO A 125 -1.07 -17.35 -1.96
CA PRO A 125 -2.24 -16.47 -1.85
C PRO A 125 -2.08 -15.40 -0.76
N GLN A 126 -1.44 -15.73 0.35
CA GLN A 126 -1.18 -14.76 1.42
C GLN A 126 -0.17 -13.68 1.05
N LEU A 127 0.85 -13.99 0.25
CA LEU A 127 1.77 -12.99 -0.27
C LEU A 127 1.00 -11.97 -1.09
N GLU A 128 0.13 -12.43 -1.99
CA GLU A 128 -0.70 -11.52 -2.79
C GLU A 128 -1.71 -10.74 -1.94
N CYS A 129 -2.31 -11.35 -0.92
CA CYS A 129 -3.20 -10.64 0.00
C CYS A 129 -2.51 -9.46 0.70
N ILE A 130 -1.20 -9.57 0.97
CA ILE A 130 -0.40 -8.47 1.54
C ILE A 130 -0.25 -7.34 0.53
N GLU A 131 0.10 -7.65 -0.73
CA GLU A 131 0.30 -6.65 -1.79
C GLU A 131 -1.01 -5.96 -2.18
N SER A 132 -2.08 -6.74 -2.38
CA SER A 132 -3.40 -6.25 -2.77
C SER A 132 -4.24 -5.70 -1.60
N ALA A 133 -3.75 -5.81 -0.36
CA ALA A 133 -4.43 -5.38 0.86
C ALA A 133 -5.87 -5.94 1.00
N VAL A 134 -6.01 -7.26 0.81
CA VAL A 134 -7.27 -8.02 0.94
C VAL A 134 -7.13 -9.13 1.98
N ASP A 135 -8.24 -9.56 2.61
CA ASP A 135 -8.22 -10.64 3.61
C ASP A 135 -8.15 -12.04 2.95
N SER A 136 -8.75 -12.19 1.77
CA SER A 136 -8.67 -13.37 0.92
C SER A 136 -8.62 -12.97 -0.56
N LEU A 137 -8.01 -13.81 -1.39
CA LEU A 137 -8.11 -13.67 -2.85
C LEU A 137 -9.54 -13.90 -3.38
N ASP A 138 -10.45 -14.45 -2.56
CA ASP A 138 -11.88 -14.54 -2.87
C ASP A 138 -12.55 -13.15 -2.92
N ASP A 139 -12.01 -12.18 -2.17
CA ASP A 139 -12.52 -10.80 -2.12
C ASP A 139 -11.89 -9.90 -3.20
N LEU A 140 -10.91 -10.42 -3.94
CA LEU A 140 -10.20 -9.71 -5.00
C LEU A 140 -10.78 -10.08 -6.36
N GLY A 141 -11.46 -9.14 -7.02
CA GLY A 141 -12.04 -9.38 -8.34
C GLY A 141 -10.94 -9.49 -9.42
N ALA A 142 -10.99 -10.55 -10.23
CA ALA A 142 -9.97 -10.85 -11.25
C ALA A 142 -9.77 -9.71 -12.25
N TRP A 143 -10.87 -9.19 -12.82
CA TRP A 143 -10.80 -8.05 -13.75
C TRP A 143 -10.17 -6.81 -13.11
N GLY A 144 -10.60 -6.44 -11.90
CA GLY A 144 -10.08 -5.26 -11.21
C GLY A 144 -8.58 -5.36 -10.93
N ALA A 145 -8.13 -6.53 -10.43
CA ALA A 145 -6.72 -6.80 -10.18
C ALA A 145 -5.87 -6.69 -11.46
N SER A 146 -6.40 -7.12 -12.60
CA SER A 146 -5.69 -7.07 -13.89
C SER A 146 -5.52 -5.66 -14.50
N THR A 147 -6.14 -4.63 -13.90
CA THR A 147 -6.08 -3.25 -14.41
C THR A 147 -5.09 -2.36 -13.66
N TYR A 148 -4.52 -2.85 -12.56
CA TYR A 148 -3.48 -2.12 -11.84
C TYR A 148 -2.21 -2.03 -12.71
N THR A 149 -1.54 -0.88 -12.68
CA THR A 149 -0.28 -0.67 -13.39
C THR A 149 0.78 -0.31 -12.37
N GLU A 150 1.80 -1.16 -12.29
CA GLU A 150 2.97 -0.92 -11.46
C GLU A 150 3.86 0.17 -12.09
N CYS A 151 4.43 1.01 -11.24
CA CYS A 151 5.51 1.90 -11.64
C CYS A 151 6.74 1.04 -11.93
N GLU A 152 7.41 1.18 -13.07
CA GLU A 152 8.57 0.35 -13.41
C GLU A 152 9.77 0.62 -12.50
N GLY A 153 10.71 -0.32 -12.44
CA GLY A 153 11.95 -0.20 -11.65
C GLY A 153 11.88 -0.95 -10.33
N ASP A 154 12.64 -0.49 -9.35
CA ASP A 154 12.74 -1.17 -8.06
C ASP A 154 11.46 -1.05 -7.19
N GLN A 155 10.76 -2.17 -6.98
CA GLN A 155 9.57 -2.25 -6.13
C GLN A 155 9.88 -2.28 -4.62
N MET A 156 11.17 -2.38 -4.24
CA MET A 156 11.63 -2.61 -2.87
C MET A 156 12.44 -1.42 -2.33
N LEU A 157 12.15 -0.18 -2.76
CA LEU A 157 12.82 0.99 -2.22
C LEU A 157 12.25 1.35 -0.84
N LYS A 158 13.14 1.49 0.15
CA LYS A 158 12.80 1.92 1.51
C LYS A 158 13.54 3.18 1.91
N TRP A 159 12.97 3.91 2.87
CA TRP A 159 13.58 5.07 3.48
C TRP A 159 14.84 4.67 4.27
N LYS A 160 15.96 5.35 3.99
CA LYS A 160 17.19 5.19 4.76
C LYS A 160 16.99 5.63 6.21
N ASN A 161 17.72 5.01 7.14
CA ASN A 161 17.68 5.43 8.53
C ASN A 161 18.11 6.90 8.67
N GLY A 162 17.41 7.65 9.52
CA GLY A 162 17.69 9.07 9.76
C GLY A 162 17.15 10.05 8.70
N THR A 163 16.43 9.59 7.67
CA THR A 163 15.80 10.50 6.67
C THR A 163 14.38 10.93 7.04
N GLY A 164 13.87 10.43 8.17
CA GLY A 164 12.54 10.76 8.68
C GLY A 164 11.43 9.83 8.21
N GLY A 165 11.73 8.80 7.40
CA GLY A 165 10.71 7.88 6.88
C GLY A 165 9.73 8.58 5.94
N TYR A 166 8.58 7.96 5.69
CA TYR A 166 7.63 8.46 4.70
C TYR A 166 7.07 9.85 5.02
N LYS A 167 7.01 10.26 6.30
CA LYS A 167 6.54 11.61 6.70
C LYS A 167 7.37 12.76 6.13
N ILE A 168 8.62 12.55 5.71
CA ILE A 168 9.44 13.61 5.08
C ILE A 168 8.79 14.17 3.82
N LEU A 169 7.94 13.37 3.15
CA LEU A 169 7.17 13.81 1.99
C LEU A 169 6.33 15.06 2.31
N PHE A 170 5.79 15.18 3.52
CA PHE A 170 5.00 16.36 3.91
C PHE A 170 5.84 17.63 3.96
N ASP A 171 7.08 17.54 4.44
CA ASP A 171 8.01 18.68 4.47
C ASP A 171 8.45 19.07 3.05
N ILE A 172 8.57 18.10 2.12
CA ILE A 172 8.91 18.37 0.71
C ILE A 172 7.75 19.06 -0.01
N ILE A 173 6.53 18.52 0.09
CA ILE A 173 5.36 19.10 -0.62
C ILE A 173 4.94 20.45 -0.03
N SER A 174 5.22 20.70 1.25
CA SER A 174 5.04 22.00 1.88
C SER A 174 6.21 22.96 1.60
N LYS A 175 7.26 22.55 0.87
CA LYS A 175 8.50 23.30 0.62
C LYS A 175 9.31 23.65 1.88
N LYS A 176 8.97 23.09 3.03
CA LYS A 176 9.77 23.23 4.26
C LYS A 176 11.14 22.57 4.12
N PHE A 177 11.22 21.49 3.37
CA PHE A 177 12.49 20.88 2.98
C PHE A 177 12.79 21.21 1.51
N PRO A 178 14.05 21.56 1.14
CA PRO A 178 15.22 21.71 2.02
C PRO A 178 15.33 23.07 2.72
N ASN A 179 14.43 24.01 2.43
CA ASN A 179 14.52 25.41 2.86
C ASN A 179 13.34 25.78 3.80
N PRO A 180 13.48 25.66 5.13
CA PRO A 180 12.35 25.90 6.04
C PRO A 180 11.74 27.31 5.95
N SER A 181 12.51 28.30 5.51
CA SER A 181 12.01 29.66 5.28
C SER A 181 11.06 29.79 4.08
N GLU A 182 11.05 28.82 3.18
CA GLU A 182 10.18 28.76 1.99
C GLU A 182 8.93 27.91 2.22
N GLU A 183 8.71 27.42 3.44
CA GLU A 183 7.54 26.63 3.80
C GLU A 183 6.23 27.37 3.44
N LEU A 184 5.39 26.67 2.67
CA LEU A 184 4.04 27.09 2.38
C LEU A 184 3.21 27.07 3.67
N PRO A 185 2.33 28.05 3.90
CA PRO A 185 1.56 28.16 5.13
C PRO A 185 0.35 27.18 5.14
N VAL A 186 0.62 25.90 4.93
CA VAL A 186 -0.38 24.82 4.91
C VAL A 186 -0.65 24.35 6.34
N GLY A 187 0.39 24.15 7.16
CA GLY A 187 0.24 23.63 8.53
C GLY A 187 -0.68 24.48 9.41
N ASN A 188 -0.54 25.79 9.33
CA ASN A 188 -1.37 26.79 10.01
C ASN A 188 -2.79 26.94 9.43
N LYS A 189 -3.11 26.27 8.31
CA LYS A 189 -4.47 26.16 7.76
C LYS A 189 -5.13 24.81 8.04
N ILE A 190 -4.42 23.89 8.70
CA ILE A 190 -4.97 22.58 9.07
C ILE A 190 -5.60 22.67 10.45
N VAL A 191 -6.89 22.38 10.53
CA VAL A 191 -7.58 22.21 11.81
C VAL A 191 -7.68 20.71 12.12
N LEU A 192 -6.96 20.29 13.18
CA LEU A 192 -6.91 18.93 13.69
C LEU A 192 -8.09 18.66 14.65
N GLY A 193 -8.41 17.39 14.88
CA GLY A 193 -9.53 16.98 15.73
C GLY A 193 -10.90 17.42 15.19
N LYS A 194 -10.98 17.75 13.90
CA LYS A 194 -12.19 18.22 13.20
C LYS A 194 -12.72 17.13 12.30
N GLN A 195 -13.56 16.28 12.87
CA GLN A 195 -14.31 15.28 12.13
C GLN A 195 -15.51 15.94 11.44
N VAL A 196 -15.49 15.98 10.11
CA VAL A 196 -16.63 16.40 9.30
C VAL A 196 -17.72 15.33 9.37
N THR A 197 -18.96 15.75 9.57
CA THR A 197 -20.15 14.88 9.64
C THR A 197 -21.15 15.16 8.54
N ARG A 198 -21.13 16.35 7.93
CA ARG A 198 -22.03 16.72 6.82
C ARG A 198 -21.39 17.71 5.88
N VAL A 199 -21.63 17.55 4.58
CA VAL A 199 -21.21 18.45 3.51
C VAL A 199 -22.44 18.72 2.64
N GLU A 200 -22.97 19.93 2.71
CA GLU A 200 -24.21 20.31 2.05
C GLU A 200 -23.98 21.45 1.05
N ARG A 201 -24.43 21.28 -0.19
CA ARG A 201 -24.40 22.36 -1.18
C ARG A 201 -25.59 23.31 -0.95
N ARG A 202 -25.30 24.60 -0.86
CA ARG A 202 -26.28 25.69 -0.78
C ARG A 202 -26.24 26.54 -2.06
N GLU A 203 -27.13 27.52 -2.16
CA GLU A 203 -27.11 28.46 -3.28
C GLU A 203 -25.80 29.26 -3.29
N GLY A 204 -24.87 28.90 -4.19
CA GLY A 204 -23.60 29.58 -4.41
C GLY A 204 -22.41 29.07 -3.58
N GLU A 205 -22.63 28.28 -2.52
CA GLU A 205 -21.57 27.83 -1.60
C GLU A 205 -21.80 26.38 -1.13
N VAL A 206 -20.82 25.82 -0.42
CA VAL A 206 -20.89 24.53 0.26
C VAL A 206 -20.66 24.74 1.75
N GLU A 207 -21.59 24.25 2.57
CA GLU A 207 -21.47 24.23 4.03
C GLU A 207 -20.92 22.89 4.51
N VAL A 208 -19.88 22.93 5.34
CA VAL A 208 -19.24 21.78 5.97
C VAL A 208 -19.49 21.85 7.47
N THR A 209 -20.18 20.86 8.01
CA THR A 209 -20.46 20.73 9.45
C THR A 209 -19.56 19.68 10.07
N SER A 210 -19.00 20.00 11.24
CA SER A 210 -18.16 19.10 12.04
C SER A 210 -18.93 18.54 13.24
N ALA A 211 -18.42 17.43 13.81
CA ALA A 211 -19.05 16.72 14.93
C ALA A 211 -19.21 17.56 16.20
N ASP A 212 -18.38 18.60 16.38
CA ASP A 212 -18.48 19.54 17.51
C ASP A 212 -19.44 20.70 17.25
N GLY A 213 -20.19 20.67 16.14
CA GLY A 213 -21.15 21.70 15.73
C GLY A 213 -20.54 22.88 14.99
N SER A 214 -19.22 22.93 14.79
CA SER A 214 -18.60 24.00 13.99
C SER A 214 -18.93 23.85 12.50
N THR A 215 -19.17 25.00 11.84
CA THR A 215 -19.55 25.08 10.42
C THR A 215 -18.55 25.92 9.64
N TYR A 216 -18.29 25.54 8.39
CA TYR A 216 -17.40 26.23 7.47
C TYR A 216 -18.11 26.42 6.12
N LEU A 217 -18.01 27.61 5.53
CA LEU A 217 -18.52 27.90 4.19
C LEU A 217 -17.36 28.00 3.20
N ALA A 218 -17.53 27.45 2.01
CA ALA A 218 -16.54 27.52 0.93
C ALA A 218 -17.21 27.45 -0.45
N ASP A 219 -16.58 28.02 -1.46
CA ASP A 219 -17.03 27.88 -2.87
C ASP A 219 -16.93 26.42 -3.35
N HIS A 220 -15.93 25.69 -2.85
CA HIS A 220 -15.58 24.34 -3.27
C HIS A 220 -15.10 23.49 -2.09
N VAL A 221 -15.46 22.20 -2.10
CA VAL A 221 -15.00 21.21 -1.12
C VAL A 221 -14.39 20.02 -1.86
N ILE A 222 -13.17 19.66 -1.47
CA ILE A 222 -12.49 18.45 -1.94
C ILE A 222 -12.51 17.44 -0.80
N VAL A 223 -13.07 16.26 -1.07
CA VAL A 223 -13.18 15.17 -0.09
C VAL A 223 -12.11 14.13 -0.38
N THR A 224 -11.22 13.91 0.59
CA THR A 224 -10.12 12.93 0.49
C THR A 224 -10.17 11.87 1.60
N VAL A 225 -11.35 11.66 2.19
CA VAL A 225 -11.55 10.63 3.23
C VAL A 225 -11.35 9.22 2.64
N SER A 226 -11.02 8.25 3.49
CA SER A 226 -10.78 6.88 3.02
C SER A 226 -12.05 6.24 2.47
N LEU A 227 -11.88 5.27 1.56
CA LEU A 227 -13.00 4.49 1.02
C LEU A 227 -13.84 3.83 2.11
N GLY A 228 -13.23 3.35 3.19
CA GLY A 228 -13.95 2.78 4.34
C GLY A 228 -14.86 3.80 5.04
N VAL A 229 -14.44 5.06 5.14
CA VAL A 229 -15.28 6.15 5.66
C VAL A 229 -16.44 6.43 4.71
N LEU A 230 -16.20 6.49 3.39
CA LEU A 230 -17.26 6.69 2.41
C LEU A 230 -18.30 5.57 2.46
N LYS A 231 -17.87 4.29 2.43
CA LYS A 231 -18.77 3.14 2.51
C LYS A 231 -19.69 3.19 3.74
N LYS A 232 -19.18 3.70 4.87
CA LYS A 232 -19.92 3.75 6.13
C LYS A 232 -20.79 4.99 6.29
N HIS A 233 -20.35 6.15 5.78
CA HIS A 233 -20.92 7.44 6.16
C HIS A 233 -21.41 8.28 4.98
N ALA A 234 -21.20 7.87 3.72
CA ALA A 234 -21.57 8.71 2.57
C ALA A 234 -23.05 9.11 2.56
N ALA A 235 -23.96 8.20 2.94
CA ALA A 235 -25.40 8.46 2.95
C ALA A 235 -25.82 9.49 4.01
N ASP A 236 -25.07 9.61 5.11
CA ASP A 236 -25.34 10.60 6.17
C ASP A 236 -24.55 11.89 5.95
N MET A 237 -23.41 11.80 5.27
CA MET A 237 -22.45 12.89 5.10
C MET A 237 -22.79 13.79 3.90
N PHE A 238 -23.42 13.27 2.84
CA PHE A 238 -23.70 13.99 1.59
C PHE A 238 -25.19 13.98 1.23
#